data_AF-A0A6A5Y454-F1
#
_entry.id   AF-A0A6A5Y454-F1
#
_cell.length_a   1.000
_cell.length_b   1.000
_cell.length_c   1.000
_cell.angle_alpha   90.00
_cell.angle_beta   90.00
_cell.angle_gamma   90.00
#
_symmetry.space_group_name_H-M   'P 1'
#
loop_
_entity.id
_entity.type
_entity.pdbx_description
1 polymer ?
#
loop_
_entity_poly.entity_id
_entity_poly.type
_entity_poly.pdbx_seq_one_letter_code
_entity_poly.pdbx_strand_id
1 'polypeptide(L)'
;MPISPKATRETVQALAGFNDIQMDRFYVVTKEVAKKLVHEDFTITWKQMKANRKIEAIRGIELQLLEDDFPMISEKTFSEIVNWRMTRVVDTQRKYQQTIADACRSGTSRAYDPVRDT
;
A
#
# COMPACT_ATOMS: atom_id res chain seq x y z
N MET A 1 16.13 1.04 15.61
CA MET A 1 16.64 2.12 14.74
C MET A 1 15.59 2.34 13.68
N PRO A 2 15.25 3.58 13.31
CA PRO A 2 14.22 3.82 12.31
C PRO A 2 14.62 3.21 10.96
N ILE A 3 13.69 2.48 10.33
CA ILE A 3 13.91 1.88 9.01
C ILE A 3 14.08 2.99 7.98
N SER A 4 15.18 2.93 7.22
CA SER A 4 15.44 3.88 6.14
C SER A 4 14.31 3.87 5.11
N PRO A 5 13.84 5.03 4.62
CA PRO A 5 12.88 5.09 3.51
C PRO A 5 13.36 4.36 2.25
N LYS A 6 14.68 4.16 2.11
CA LYS A 6 15.33 3.44 1.01
C LYS A 6 15.66 1.97 1.34
N ALA A 7 15.25 1.46 2.51
CA ALA A 7 15.47 0.06 2.87
C ALA A 7 14.91 -0.89 1.81
N THR A 8 15.60 -2.00 1.59
CA THR A 8 15.22 -3.06 0.65
C THR A 8 14.31 -4.09 1.34
N ARG A 9 13.69 -4.97 0.54
CA ARG A 9 12.91 -6.11 1.05
C ARG A 9 13.74 -6.92 2.04
N GLU A 10 14.97 -7.29 1.67
CA GLU A 10 15.88 -8.11 2.48
C GLU A 10 16.19 -7.47 3.84
N THR A 11 16.48 -6.15 3.87
CA THR A 11 16.74 -5.44 5.14
C THR A 11 15.55 -5.51 6.08
N VAL A 12 14.34 -5.28 5.55
CA VAL A 12 13.11 -5.28 6.34
C VAL A 12 12.75 -6.70 6.78
N GLN A 13 12.95 -7.69 5.91
CA GLN A 13 12.74 -9.11 6.18
C GLN A 13 13.62 -9.58 7.33
N ALA A 14 14.92 -9.26 7.28
CA ALA A 14 15.87 -9.60 8.32
C ALA A 14 15.55 -8.91 9.66
N LEU A 15 15.14 -7.64 9.63
CA LEU A 15 14.72 -6.91 10.84
C LEU A 15 13.44 -7.47 11.46
N ALA A 16 12.52 -7.97 10.64
CA ALA A 16 11.26 -8.55 11.07
C ALA A 16 11.39 -10.03 11.48
N GLY A 17 12.48 -10.70 11.10
CA GLY A 17 12.61 -12.15 11.24
C GLY A 17 11.61 -12.92 10.36
N PHE A 18 11.11 -12.31 9.27
CA PHE A 18 10.14 -12.94 8.39
C PHE A 18 10.84 -13.91 7.43
N ASN A 19 10.22 -15.08 7.19
CA ASN A 19 10.56 -15.89 6.03
C ASN A 19 9.96 -15.28 4.74
N ASP A 20 10.27 -15.84 3.57
CA ASP A 20 9.81 -15.29 2.29
C ASP A 20 8.28 -15.30 2.15
N ILE A 21 7.63 -16.37 2.62
CA ILE A 21 6.17 -16.53 2.55
C ILE A 21 5.49 -15.47 3.43
N GLN A 22 6.01 -15.25 4.63
CA GLN A 22 5.55 -14.20 5.55
C GLN A 22 5.79 -12.82 4.94
N MET A 23 6.92 -12.58 4.30
CA MET A 23 7.19 -11.30 3.67
C MET A 23 6.20 -11.02 2.52
N ASP A 24 5.88 -12.03 1.73
CA ASP A 24 4.93 -11.91 0.62
C ASP A 24 3.51 -11.69 1.14
N ARG A 25 3.11 -12.43 2.18
CA ARG A 25 1.79 -12.25 2.82
C ARG A 25 1.65 -10.87 3.47
N PHE A 26 2.71 -10.35 4.12
CA PHE A 26 2.77 -8.97 4.59
C PHE A 26 2.54 -7.96 3.46
N TYR A 27 3.08 -8.21 2.27
CA TYR A 27 2.91 -7.33 1.10
C TYR A 27 1.47 -7.35 0.58
N VAL A 28 0.81 -8.51 0.62
CA VAL A 28 -0.59 -8.66 0.24
C VAL A 28 -1.50 -7.91 1.22
N VAL A 29 -1.39 -8.19 2.51
CA VAL A 29 -2.21 -7.56 3.55
C VAL A 29 -2.07 -6.04 3.53
N THR A 30 -0.83 -5.53 3.50
CA THR A 30 -0.60 -4.08 3.44
C THR A 30 -1.15 -3.43 2.18
N LYS A 31 -1.12 -4.14 1.04
CA LYS A 31 -1.70 -3.66 -0.22
C LYS A 31 -3.23 -3.59 -0.14
N GLU A 32 -3.87 -4.58 0.45
CA GLU A 32 -5.33 -4.59 0.64
C GLU A 32 -5.79 -3.46 1.55
N VAL A 33 -5.11 -3.26 2.68
CA VAL A 33 -5.39 -2.15 3.59
C VAL A 33 -5.17 -0.80 2.91
N ALA A 34 -4.06 -0.64 2.16
CA ALA A 34 -3.82 0.57 1.39
C ALA A 34 -4.91 0.82 0.33
N LYS A 35 -5.39 -0.23 -0.34
CA LYS A 35 -6.48 -0.12 -1.31
C LYS A 35 -7.77 0.36 -0.65
N LYS A 36 -8.12 -0.18 0.52
CA LYS A 36 -9.30 0.26 1.30
C LYS A 36 -9.17 1.73 1.70
N LEU A 37 -8.01 2.12 2.25
CA LEU A 37 -7.76 3.51 2.67
C LEU A 37 -7.87 4.51 1.51
N VAL A 38 -7.29 4.19 0.35
CA VAL A 38 -7.37 5.06 -0.84
C VAL A 38 -8.78 5.06 -1.45
N HIS A 39 -9.52 3.97 -1.35
CA HIS A 39 -10.92 3.94 -1.78
C HIS A 39 -11.83 4.83 -0.92
N GLU A 40 -11.59 4.86 0.40
CA GLU A 40 -12.32 5.73 1.33
C GLU A 40 -11.96 7.21 1.14
N ASP A 41 -10.69 7.51 0.87
CA ASP A 41 -10.21 8.87 0.61
C ASP A 41 -9.03 8.84 -0.37
N PHE A 42 -9.29 9.19 -1.62
CA PHE A 42 -8.26 9.15 -2.67
C PHE A 42 -7.22 10.28 -2.55
N THR A 43 -7.45 11.29 -1.71
CA THR A 43 -6.55 12.44 -1.56
C THR A 43 -5.49 12.21 -0.49
N ILE A 44 -5.67 11.21 0.37
CA ILE A 44 -4.84 11.01 1.55
C ILE A 44 -3.47 10.39 1.20
N THR A 45 -2.43 10.87 1.87
CA THR A 45 -1.12 10.21 1.93
C THR A 45 -0.95 9.55 3.29
N TRP A 46 -0.18 8.47 3.37
CA TRP A 46 0.14 7.86 4.67
C TRP A 46 0.82 8.85 5.62
N LYS A 47 1.61 9.80 5.11
CA LYS A 47 2.28 10.82 5.93
C LYS A 47 1.28 11.78 6.58
N GLN A 48 0.30 12.27 5.82
CA GLN A 48 -0.70 13.24 6.26
C GLN A 48 -1.86 12.62 7.05
N MET A 49 -2.00 11.29 7.03
CA MET A 49 -3.04 10.59 7.77
C MET A 49 -2.96 10.86 9.28
N LYS A 50 -4.12 11.05 9.93
CA LYS A 50 -4.22 11.26 11.38
C LYS A 50 -3.65 10.05 12.15
N ALA A 51 -3.02 10.30 13.28
CA ALA A 51 -2.38 9.27 14.10
C ALA A 51 -3.35 8.14 14.48
N ASN A 52 -4.57 8.45 14.91
CA ASN A 52 -5.58 7.44 15.28
C ASN A 52 -5.87 6.46 14.14
N ARG A 53 -6.04 6.98 12.92
CA ARG A 53 -6.30 6.15 11.74
C ARG A 53 -5.11 5.28 11.34
N LYS A 54 -3.88 5.77 11.58
CA LYS A 54 -2.68 4.94 11.40
C LYS A 54 -2.63 3.80 12.43
N ILE A 55 -2.95 4.09 13.68
CA ILE A 55 -2.99 3.08 14.77
C ILE A 55 -4.02 2.00 14.43
N GLU A 56 -5.22 2.39 14.01
CA GLU A 56 -6.26 1.46 13.57
C GLU A 56 -5.80 0.59 12.39
N ALA A 57 -5.19 1.20 11.37
CA ALA A 57 -4.68 0.47 10.22
C ALA A 57 -3.54 -0.48 10.61
N ILE A 58 -2.60 -0.07 11.46
CA ILE A 58 -1.50 -0.91 11.95
C ILE A 58 -2.07 -2.11 12.72
N ARG A 59 -3.00 -1.88 13.66
CA ARG A 59 -3.65 -2.96 14.42
C ARG A 59 -4.43 -3.91 13.52
N GLY A 60 -5.13 -3.38 12.52
CA GLY A 60 -5.85 -4.21 11.54
C GLY A 60 -4.91 -5.10 10.71
N ILE A 61 -3.74 -4.60 10.34
CA ILE A 61 -2.70 -5.38 9.66
C ILE A 61 -2.15 -6.44 10.62
N GLU A 62 -1.86 -6.08 11.87
CA GLU A 62 -1.33 -7.00 12.88
C GLU A 62 -2.27 -8.18 13.11
N LEU A 63 -3.57 -7.90 13.33
CA LEU A 63 -4.57 -8.95 13.54
C LEU A 63 -4.67 -9.92 12.36
N GLN A 64 -4.67 -9.42 11.12
CA GLN A 64 -4.71 -10.29 9.94
C GLN A 64 -3.46 -11.16 9.81
N LEU A 65 -2.29 -10.64 10.18
CA LEU A 65 -1.05 -11.41 10.10
C LEU A 65 -0.96 -12.44 11.24
N LEU A 66 -1.49 -12.13 12.42
CA LEU A 66 -1.59 -13.08 13.53
C LEU A 66 -2.51 -14.26 13.19
N GLU A 67 -3.59 -14.03 12.42
CA GLU A 67 -4.43 -15.11 11.89
C GLU A 67 -3.67 -16.04 10.91
N ASP A 68 -2.60 -15.53 10.27
CA ASP A 68 -1.74 -16.26 9.35
C ASP A 68 -0.47 -16.84 10.02
N ASP A 69 -0.48 -17.04 11.34
CA ASP A 69 0.63 -17.58 12.14
C ASP A 69 1.95 -16.78 12.02
N PHE A 70 1.87 -15.46 11.91
CA PHE A 70 3.08 -14.62 11.94
C PHE A 70 3.75 -14.62 13.31
N PRO A 71 5.09 -14.57 13.35
CA PRO A 71 5.81 -14.43 14.61
C PRO A 71 5.43 -13.12 15.28
N MET A 72 5.21 -13.18 16.59
CA MET A 72 4.97 -11.99 17.40
C MET A 72 6.26 -11.17 17.46
N ILE A 73 6.31 -10.09 16.68
CA ILE A 73 7.43 -9.14 16.72
C ILE A 73 7.11 -7.99 17.66
N SER A 74 8.13 -7.27 18.12
CA SER A 74 7.90 -6.13 19.01
C SER A 74 7.01 -5.08 18.33
N GLU A 75 6.04 -4.53 19.07
CA GLU A 75 5.09 -3.51 18.57
C GLU A 75 5.82 -2.34 17.89
N LYS A 76 6.96 -1.93 18.46
CA LYS A 76 7.82 -0.89 17.89
C LYS A 76 8.38 -1.29 16.52
N THR A 77 8.95 -2.49 16.40
CA THR A 77 9.50 -2.97 15.12
C THR A 77 8.39 -3.11 14.09
N PHE A 78 7.23 -3.66 14.48
CA PHE A 78 6.08 -3.83 13.59
C PHE A 78 5.60 -2.49 13.04
N SER A 79 5.38 -1.50 13.91
CA SER A 79 4.93 -0.17 13.49
C SER A 79 5.94 0.53 12.56
N GLU A 80 7.25 0.37 12.77
CA GLU A 80 8.28 0.92 11.88
C GLU A 80 8.22 0.27 10.48
N ILE A 81 8.06 -1.06 10.40
CA ILE A 81 7.95 -1.82 9.15
C ILE A 81 6.68 -1.44 8.39
N VAL A 82 5.54 -1.37 9.09
CA VAL A 82 4.27 -0.96 8.49
C VAL A 82 4.35 0.48 7.99
N ASN A 83 4.93 1.40 8.77
CA ASN A 83 5.10 2.79 8.33
C ASN A 83 5.96 2.90 7.06
N TRP A 84 7.07 2.17 7.01
CA TRP A 84 7.93 2.09 5.82
C TRP A 84 7.15 1.60 4.60
N ARG A 85 6.38 0.52 4.75
CA ARG A 85 5.62 -0.09 3.66
C ARG A 85 4.46 0.80 3.21
N MET A 86 3.62 1.24 4.14
CA MET A 86 2.40 2.00 3.88
C MET A 86 2.68 3.35 3.21
N THR A 87 3.80 4.00 3.54
CA THR A 87 4.24 5.21 2.83
C THR A 87 4.36 4.99 1.33
N ARG A 88 4.89 3.83 0.89
CA ARG A 88 5.08 3.53 -0.53
C ARG A 88 3.79 3.01 -1.19
N VAL A 89 3.09 2.09 -0.52
CA VAL A 89 1.95 1.40 -1.14
C VAL A 89 0.71 2.30 -1.26
N VAL A 90 0.44 3.18 -0.28
CA VAL A 90 -0.67 4.15 -0.37
C VAL A 90 -0.43 5.11 -1.53
N ASP A 91 0.77 5.65 -1.66
CA ASP A 91 1.12 6.54 -2.77
C ASP A 91 1.02 5.82 -4.13
N THR A 92 1.41 4.54 -4.19
CA THR A 92 1.29 3.73 -5.41
C THR A 92 -0.17 3.47 -5.77
N GLN A 93 -1.01 3.11 -4.79
CA GLN A 93 -2.45 2.88 -5.03
C GLN A 93 -3.17 4.17 -5.46
N ARG A 94 -2.81 5.32 -4.87
CA ARG A 94 -3.35 6.61 -5.30
C ARG A 94 -3.03 6.91 -6.76
N LYS A 95 -1.76 6.79 -7.15
CA LYS A 95 -1.32 7.01 -8.54
C LYS A 95 -2.04 6.07 -9.50
N TYR A 96 -2.18 4.80 -9.12
CA TYR A 96 -2.91 3.82 -9.92
C TYR A 96 -4.38 4.21 -10.16
N GLN A 97 -5.10 4.67 -9.12
CA GLN A 97 -6.46 5.17 -9.30
C GLN A 97 -6.54 6.44 -10.16
N GLN A 98 -5.57 7.35 -10.02
CA GLN A 98 -5.48 8.53 -10.89
C GLN A 98 -5.31 8.13 -12.36
N THR A 99 -4.40 7.20 -12.66
CA THR A 99 -4.20 6.71 -14.02
C THR A 99 -5.46 6.06 -14.61
N ILE A 100 -6.22 5.30 -13.81
CA ILE A 100 -7.51 4.74 -14.26
C ILE A 100 -8.52 5.86 -14.54
N ALA A 101 -8.63 6.84 -13.65
CA ALA A 101 -9.54 7.96 -13.82
C ALA A 101 -9.20 8.80 -15.06
N ASP A 102 -7.91 9.02 -15.32
CA ASP A 102 -7.42 9.74 -16.49
C ASP A 102 -7.66 8.95 -17.77
N ALA A 103 -7.44 7.63 -17.75
CA ALA A 103 -7.75 6.75 -18.88
C ALA A 103 -9.23 6.83 -19.29
N CYS A 104 -10.15 6.76 -18.31
CA CYS A 104 -11.59 6.90 -18.55
C CYS A 104 -11.96 8.29 -19.10
N ARG A 105 -11.30 9.37 -18.67
CA ARG A 105 -11.52 10.73 -19.21
C ARG A 105 -10.96 10.88 -20.62
N SER A 106 -9.86 10.20 -20.92
CA SER A 106 -9.17 10.26 -22.21
C SER A 106 -9.81 9.38 -23.30
N GLY A 107 -10.99 8.77 -23.02
CA GLY A 107 -11.82 8.01 -23.95
C GLY A 107 -12.27 8.82 -25.17
N THR A 108 -11.31 9.23 -25.99
CA THR A 108 -11.45 9.71 -27.35
C THR A 108 -11.33 8.49 -28.26
N SER A 109 -12.35 7.62 -28.18
CA SER A 109 -12.69 6.85 -29.38
C SER A 109 -13.29 7.87 -30.35
N ARG A 110 -12.45 8.42 -31.24
CA ARG A 110 -12.97 9.17 -32.39
C ARG A 110 -13.93 8.23 -33.10
N ALA A 111 -15.21 8.61 -33.15
CA ALA A 111 -16.16 7.94 -34.01
C ALA A 111 -15.62 7.98 -35.44
N TYR A 112 -15.66 6.85 -36.13
CA TYR A 112 -15.24 6.73 -37.52
C TYR A 112 -15.90 7.83 -38.38
N ASP A 113 -15.09 8.65 -39.04
CA ASP A 113 -15.53 9.76 -39.89
C ASP A 113 -15.15 9.44 -41.35
N PRO A 114 -16.08 8.92 -42.16
CA PRO A 114 -15.78 8.46 -43.52
C PRO A 114 -15.35 9.57 -44.48
N VAL A 115 -15.51 10.86 -44.11
CA VAL A 115 -15.12 11.99 -44.96
C VAL A 115 -13.63 12.34 -44.81
N ARG A 116 -12.99 11.94 -43.70
CA ARG A 116 -11.56 12.19 -43.43
C ARG A 116 -10.64 11.02 -43.78
N ASP A 117 -11.18 9.81 -43.78
CA ASP A 117 -10.42 8.56 -43.92
C ASP A 117 -10.56 7.92 -45.32
N THR A 118 -10.88 8.72 -46.35
CA THR A 118 -10.84 8.34 -47.78
C THR A 118 -9.85 9.20 -48.55
#